data_AF-A0A512J7R0-F1
#
_entry.id   AF-A0A512J7R0-F1
#
_cell.length_a   1.000
_cell.length_b   1.000
_cell.length_c   1.000
_cell.angle_alpha   90.00
_cell.angle_beta   90.00
_cell.angle_gamma   90.00
#
_symmetry.space_group_name_H-M   'P 1'
#
loop_
_entity.id
_entity.type
_entity.pdbx_description
1 polymer ?
#
loop_
_entity_poly.entity_id
_entity_poly.type
_entity_poly.pdbx_seq_one_letter_code
_entity_poly.pdbx_strand_id
1 'polypeptide(L)' 'MRKGVPIVFATGVDGAVLPPGFSGVPRLEKPLLIDDLLRVVARLVADPGGGGP' A
#
# COMPACT_ATOMS: atom_id res chain seq x y z
N MET A 1 -4.03 11.04 -8.41
CA MET A 1 -3.77 10.93 -6.97
C MET A 1 -3.46 12.33 -6.43
N ARG A 2 -4.06 12.72 -5.29
CA ARG A 2 -3.75 14.01 -4.66
C ARG A 2 -2.33 13.92 -4.09
N LYS A 3 -1.44 14.84 -4.45
CA LYS A 3 -0.07 14.88 -3.91
C LYS A 3 -0.14 15.00 -2.37
N GLY A 4 0.53 14.09 -1.67
CA GLY A 4 0.68 14.12 -0.21
C GLY A 4 -0.30 13.27 0.60
N VAL A 5 -1.17 12.47 -0.02
CA VAL A 5 -2.00 11.48 0.71
C VAL A 5 -1.39 10.08 0.48
N PRO A 6 -0.86 9.42 1.51
CA PRO A 6 -0.38 8.05 1.39
C PRO A 6 -1.53 7.08 1.06
N ILE A 7 -1.28 6.13 0.16
CA ILE A 7 -2.28 5.16 -0.30
C ILE A 7 -1.71 3.75 -0.19
N VAL A 8 -2.53 2.80 0.23
CA VAL A 8 -2.28 1.35 0.22
C VAL A 8 -3.48 0.65 -0.41
N PHE A 9 -3.23 -0.38 -1.23
CA PHE A 9 -4.30 -1.23 -1.76
C PHE A 9 -4.57 -2.42 -0.85
N ALA A 10 -5.84 -2.79 -0.67
CA ALA A 10 -6.24 -4.03 -0.03
C ALA A 10 -6.94 -4.94 -1.04
N THR A 11 -6.34 -6.09 -1.37
CA THR A 11 -6.82 -7.00 -2.43
C THR A 11 -7.17 -8.37 -1.87
N GLY A 12 -8.19 -9.05 -2.41
CA GLY A 12 -8.53 -10.45 -2.08
C GLY A 12 -8.03 -11.47 -3.09
N VAL A 13 -7.27 -11.00 -4.08
CA VAL A 13 -6.60 -11.80 -5.11
C VAL A 13 -5.15 -11.35 -5.18
N ASP A 14 -4.28 -12.16 -5.78
CA ASP A 14 -2.85 -11.87 -5.85
C ASP A 14 -2.53 -10.58 -6.63
N GLY A 15 -1.24 -10.22 -6.64
CA GLY A 15 -0.73 -8.98 -7.26
C GLY A 15 -0.95 -8.88 -8.77
N ALA A 16 -1.39 -9.93 -9.47
CA ALA A 16 -1.61 -9.90 -10.92
C ALA A 16 -2.80 -9.03 -11.33
N VAL A 17 -3.71 -8.69 -10.39
CA VAL A 17 -4.88 -7.84 -10.68
C VAL A 17 -4.55 -6.35 -10.72
N LEU A 18 -3.41 -5.92 -10.16
CA LEU A 18 -3.08 -4.49 -10.12
C LEU A 18 -2.62 -4.01 -11.51
N PRO A 19 -3.20 -2.92 -12.04
CA PRO A 19 -2.69 -2.31 -13.26
C PRO A 19 -1.22 -1.90 -13.11
N PRO A 20 -0.39 -1.97 -14.17
CA PRO A 20 1.05 -1.71 -14.09
C PRO A 20 1.42 -0.36 -13.44
N GLY A 21 0.57 0.66 -13.62
CA GLY A 21 0.75 1.99 -13.02
C GLY A 21 0.65 2.03 -11.49
N PHE A 22 0.28 0.93 -10.84
CA PHE A 22 0.19 0.80 -9.38
C PHE A 22 1.17 -0.22 -8.80
N SER A 23 2.07 -0.77 -9.60
CA SER A 23 3.04 -1.80 -9.19
C SER A 23 3.95 -1.38 -8.03
N GLY A 24 4.22 -0.08 -7.87
CA GLY A 24 5.00 0.48 -6.75
C GLY A 24 4.18 0.92 -5.53
N VAL A 25 2.86 0.80 -5.54
CA VAL A 25 2.02 1.19 -4.40
C VAL A 25 1.95 0.03 -3.40
N PRO A 26 2.15 0.27 -2.08
CA PRO A 26 2.03 -0.77 -1.08
C PRO A 26 0.67 -1.48 -1.14
N ARG A 27 0.68 -2.79 -0.88
CA ARG A 27 -0.53 -3.62 -0.87
C ARG A 27 -0.63 -4.51 0.36
N LEU A 28 -1.86 -4.85 0.71
CA LEU A 28 -2.24 -5.82 1.73
C LEU A 28 -3.15 -6.85 1.07
N GLU A 29 -2.75 -8.12 1.10
CA GLU A 29 -3.56 -9.23 0.62
C GLU A 29 -4.50 -9.70 1.73
N LYS A 30 -5.76 -9.96 1.39
CA LYS A 30 -6.78 -10.47 2.31
C LYS A 30 -6.69 -11.99 2.37
N PRO A 31 -6.98 -12.62 3.52
CA PRO A 31 -7.34 -11.96 4.78
C PRO A 31 -6.13 -11.27 5.42
N LEU A 32 -6.35 -10.06 5.93
CA LEU A 32 -5.31 -9.28 6.62
C LEU A 32 -5.66 -9.16 8.10
N LEU A 33 -4.64 -9.10 8.94
CA LEU A 33 -4.80 -8.84 10.37
C LEU A 33 -4.66 -7.34 10.66
N ILE A 34 -5.17 -6.92 11.83
CA ILE A 34 -5.04 -5.53 12.30
C ILE A 34 -3.56 -5.13 12.40
N ASP A 35 -2.71 -6.05 12.83
CA ASP A 35 -1.26 -5.84 12.92
C ASP A 35 -0.62 -5.53 11.56
N ASP A 36 -1.09 -6.16 10.48
CA ASP A 36 -0.57 -5.92 9.13
C ASP A 36 -0.93 -4.51 8.66
N LEU A 37 -2.17 -4.09 8.94
CA LEU A 37 -2.64 -2.74 8.67
C LEU A 37 -1.83 -1.70 9.44
N LEU A 38 -1.64 -1.90 10.74
CA LEU A 38 -0.89 -0.98 11.60
C LEU A 38 0.56 -0.82 11.12
N ARG A 39 1.22 -1.91 10.74
CA ARG A 39 2.59 -1.86 10.21
C ARG A 39 2.67 -1.04 8.92
N VAL A 40 1.74 -1.23 7.99
CA VAL A 40 1.76 -0.49 6.72
C VAL A 40 1.40 0.97 6.91
N VAL A 41 0.40 1.28 7.73
CA VAL A 41 0.03 2.67 8.05
C VAL A 41 1.19 3.39 8.75
N ALA A 42 1.85 2.75 9.72
CA ALA A 42 3.01 3.34 10.40
C ALA A 42 4.14 3.67 9.41
N ARG A 43 4.41 2.79 8.44
CA ARG A 43 5.40 3.06 7.37
C ARG A 43 5.00 4.23 6.48
N LEU A 44 3.74 4.26 6.03
CA LEU A 44 3.21 5.30 5.15
C LEU A 44 3.16 6.69 5.81
N VAL A 45 2.99 6.75 7.12
CA VAL A 45 3.00 8.02 7.87
C VAL A 45 4.43 8.47 8.20
N ALA A 46 5.33 7.53 8.50
CA ALA A 46 6.74 7.83 8.77
C ALA A 46 7.51 8.28 7.51
N ASP A 47 7.12 7.75 6.35
CA ASP A 47 7.61 8.18 5.06
C ASP A 47 6.42 8.39 4.10
N PRO A 48 5.78 9.59 4.14
CA PRO A 48 4.70 9.93 3.22
C PRO A 48 5.18 10.02 1.75
N GLY A 49 6.49 9.90 1.51
CA GLY A 49 7.12 9.77 0.19
C GLY A 49 7.66 8.38 -0.13
N GLY A 50 7.40 7.37 0.73
CA GLY A 50 7.95 6.03 0.62
C GLY A 50 7.35 5.23 -0.54
N GLY A 51 8.00 5.05 -1.69
CA GLY A 51 9.44 5.25 -1.93
C GLY A 51 9.84 5.82 -3.30
N GLY A 52 11.06 6.39 -3.30
CA GLY A 52 11.99 6.53 -4.44
C GLY A 52 13.27 5.70 -4.17
N PRO A 53 14.30 5.67 -5.04
CA PRO A 53 14.53 6.39 -6.31
C PRO A 53 13.72 5.87 -7.50
#